data_AF-A0A9W8GV41-F1
#
_entry.id   AF-A0A9W8GV41-F1
#
_cell.length_a   1.000
_cell.length_b   1.000
_cell.length_c   1.000
_cell.angle_alpha   90.00
_cell.angle_beta   90.00
_cell.angle_gamma   90.00
#
_symmetry.space_group_name_H-M   'P 1'
#
loop_
_entity.id
_entity.type
_entity.pdbx_description
1 polymer ?
#
loop_
_entity_poly.entity_id
_entity_poly.type
_entity_poly.pdbx_seq_one_letter_code
_entity_poly.pdbx_strand_id
1 'polypeptide(L)'
;MPVAPSLVDILRADATDDILGDAFGADQNSADDEATAAAAEDDIVPDGACVECKDQQAQLYCEQCQEDFCEVCAGMIHRTGGRKRHVLKPLCVSDCEQLQTQAQAESEEKEGGQGDDIDEEMGDETVGDTAAEVGAMGVSFSAQSGRVETAGGTSFAEWITKRARYIPLRLTLRERKFLRLLEAGLKVSEYTDKIDVLMYGNKTKRIVAQIKELCAILSGLVLASDYKVGQTLFEDRQFEDNEDFYQRIFEIGRRHKIMNPEKMRNEYGKMMFLLQDSQSDDVKTMLNFSLVSPIKTVYSVLESLGVLYILDDEMVAVATKEIVSQGKARAQIQLEIKQKERAIEYLCKAYATNDCPAEVIRQCLYSIGDNHAYLRFNRDPCDRMLACLTANFAPQRAESDQLSLAILHGQNGARLSHSHESQFHYVLQTLTLWREMLHEMFKLWHDADSDLLSPKNMYRLKDTGQGLNRVQTCPRVSKSAHSILHRTQKAVGRWVGSAMIHVGDRNVPNALVFIDKYNQVASILNPVVRVLEFLDSLDKSSRGVAAFVEQTFGGAEQAKKLILADFFRSAFDGSGADNFFDAGSCIDGRLTSAWNWCSTVEKKPFFSMFLLSGFVGFNGGPEGFN
;
A
#
# COMPACT_ATOMS: atom_id res chain seq x y z
N MET A 1 11.29 -4.26 -51.23
CA MET A 1 12.03 -4.15 -49.97
C MET A 1 12.56 -2.73 -49.86
N PRO A 2 12.21 -1.95 -48.82
CA PRO A 2 12.85 -0.67 -48.61
C PRO A 2 14.19 -0.89 -47.89
N VAL A 3 15.25 -0.32 -48.46
CA VAL A 3 16.61 -0.34 -47.93
C VAL A 3 16.65 0.59 -46.71
N ALA A 4 17.16 0.10 -45.58
CA ALA A 4 17.34 0.91 -44.38
C ALA A 4 18.44 1.98 -44.60
N PRO A 5 18.25 3.22 -44.09
CA PRO A 5 19.23 4.29 -44.26
C PRO A 5 20.53 4.00 -43.50
N SER A 6 21.64 4.51 -44.04
CA SER A 6 22.98 4.26 -43.50
C SER A 6 23.28 5.16 -42.30
N LEU A 7 24.21 4.72 -41.45
CA LEU A 7 24.63 5.44 -40.23
C LEU A 7 25.20 6.85 -40.49
N VAL A 8 25.52 7.18 -41.74
CA VAL A 8 26.03 8.50 -42.16
C VAL A 8 24.89 9.51 -42.39
N ASP A 9 23.68 9.02 -42.68
CA ASP A 9 22.50 9.85 -42.96
C ASP A 9 21.81 10.34 -41.67
N ILE A 10 22.07 9.67 -40.55
CA ILE A 10 21.51 10.00 -39.23
C ILE A 10 22.35 11.08 -38.51
N LEU A 11 23.62 11.24 -38.87
CA LEU A 11 24.58 12.09 -38.15
C LEU A 11 24.76 13.51 -38.74
N ARG A 12 23.91 13.93 -39.69
CA ARG A 12 24.01 15.24 -40.36
C ARG A 12 22.83 16.19 -40.10
N ALA A 13 21.87 15.83 -39.25
CA ALA A 13 20.66 16.65 -39.03
C ALA A 13 20.74 17.63 -37.85
N ASP A 14 21.77 17.55 -36.99
CA ASP A 14 21.90 18.43 -35.81
C ASP A 14 23.20 19.25 -35.89
N ALA A 15 23.17 20.38 -36.60
CA ALA A 15 24.02 21.55 -36.36
C ALA A 15 23.69 22.68 -37.33
N THR A 16 22.91 23.68 -36.88
CA THR A 16 23.25 25.12 -36.99
C THR A 16 22.23 25.95 -36.23
N ASP A 17 22.75 26.71 -35.26
CA ASP A 17 22.10 27.72 -34.43
C ASP A 17 21.68 29.00 -35.21
N ASP A 18 20.79 29.74 -34.52
CA ASP A 18 20.81 31.20 -34.29
C ASP A 18 19.82 32.16 -34.97
N ILE A 19 18.98 32.73 -34.08
CA ILE A 19 18.61 34.15 -33.87
C ILE A 19 17.65 34.82 -34.88
N LEU A 20 16.47 35.20 -34.41
CA LEU A 20 16.00 36.60 -34.26
C LEU A 20 14.64 36.65 -33.55
N GLY A 21 14.54 37.53 -32.55
CA GLY A 21 13.35 37.76 -31.75
C GLY A 21 12.46 38.92 -32.22
N ASP A 22 11.55 39.24 -31.31
CA ASP A 22 10.69 40.42 -31.18
C ASP A 22 9.27 40.43 -31.78
N ALA A 23 8.32 40.41 -30.82
CA ALA A 23 7.31 41.43 -30.57
C ALA A 23 5.92 41.34 -31.25
N PHE A 24 4.98 42.03 -30.59
CA PHE A 24 3.53 42.18 -30.79
C PHE A 24 2.68 41.12 -30.06
N GLY A 25 1.82 41.47 -29.11
CA GLY A 25 1.26 42.77 -28.73
C GLY A 25 -0.16 42.52 -28.21
N ALA A 26 -0.51 43.16 -27.10
CA ALA A 26 -1.74 42.95 -26.35
C ALA A 26 -2.97 43.64 -27.00
N ASP A 27 -4.14 43.08 -26.62
CA ASP A 27 -5.37 43.77 -26.18
C ASP A 27 -6.45 44.30 -27.16
N GLN A 28 -7.69 43.93 -26.79
CA GLN A 28 -8.98 44.66 -26.80
C GLN A 28 -10.11 44.38 -27.84
N ASN A 29 -11.15 43.72 -27.30
CA ASN A 29 -12.61 43.99 -27.32
C ASN A 29 -13.40 44.17 -28.64
N SER A 30 -14.46 43.38 -28.86
CA SER A 30 -15.85 43.74 -28.47
C SER A 30 -16.95 42.80 -29.02
N ALA A 31 -17.95 42.56 -28.15
CA ALA A 31 -19.40 42.44 -28.38
C ALA A 31 -20.06 41.16 -28.97
N ASP A 32 -20.97 40.63 -28.14
CA ASP A 32 -22.29 40.04 -28.38
C ASP A 32 -22.44 38.61 -28.93
N ASP A 33 -22.79 37.67 -28.04
CA ASP A 33 -24.12 37.04 -28.07
C ASP A 33 -24.42 36.28 -26.75
N GLU A 34 -25.60 36.56 -26.20
CA GLU A 34 -26.13 36.09 -24.92
C GLU A 34 -26.67 34.65 -24.94
N ALA A 35 -26.71 34.09 -23.71
CA ALA A 35 -27.68 33.15 -23.16
C ALA A 35 -27.55 31.63 -23.43
N THR A 36 -27.03 30.92 -22.43
CA THR A 36 -27.87 30.02 -21.62
C THR A 36 -27.18 29.68 -20.29
N ALA A 37 -27.69 30.25 -19.20
CA ALA A 37 -27.19 30.11 -17.84
C ALA A 37 -27.69 28.82 -17.19
N ALA A 38 -26.77 28.00 -16.68
CA ALA A 38 -27.00 27.05 -15.59
C ALA A 38 -25.96 27.37 -14.51
N ALA A 39 -26.43 27.81 -13.36
CA ALA A 39 -25.64 28.34 -12.26
C ALA A 39 -24.65 27.30 -11.71
N ALA A 40 -23.36 27.67 -11.67
CA ALA A 40 -22.37 27.06 -10.80
C ALA A 40 -22.56 27.67 -9.40
N GLU A 41 -22.77 26.83 -8.39
CA GLU A 41 -22.71 27.27 -6.99
C GLU A 41 -21.26 27.62 -6.66
N ASP A 42 -21.02 28.90 -6.33
CA ASP A 42 -19.73 29.39 -5.86
C ASP A 42 -19.37 28.72 -4.51
N ASP A 43 -18.25 28.02 -4.53
CA ASP A 43 -17.75 27.15 -3.47
C ASP A 43 -17.04 28.00 -2.39
N ILE A 44 -17.82 28.61 -1.49
CA ILE A 44 -17.39 29.57 -0.44
C ILE A 44 -16.20 29.01 0.35
N VAL A 45 -15.04 29.66 0.25
CA VAL A 45 -13.86 29.39 1.10
C VAL A 45 -14.12 30.02 2.47
N PRO A 46 -14.00 29.27 3.59
CA PRO A 46 -14.14 29.85 4.93
C PRO A 46 -13.11 30.98 5.16
N ASP A 47 -13.54 32.11 5.73
CA ASP A 47 -12.66 33.27 6.00
C ASP A 47 -11.41 32.85 6.79
N GLY A 48 -10.23 33.13 6.23
CA GLY A 48 -8.93 32.79 6.84
C GLY A 48 -8.42 31.37 6.55
N ALA A 49 -9.11 30.57 5.72
CA ALA A 49 -8.62 29.29 5.23
C ALA A 49 -7.84 29.43 3.90
N CYS A 50 -6.94 28.49 3.63
CA CYS A 50 -6.20 28.40 2.39
C CYS A 50 -7.15 28.21 1.19
N VAL A 51 -6.99 29.02 0.14
CA VAL A 51 -7.83 28.97 -1.06
C VAL A 51 -7.75 27.62 -1.78
N GLU A 52 -6.60 26.96 -1.70
CA GLU A 52 -6.33 25.72 -2.43
C GLU A 52 -6.84 24.49 -1.67
N CYS A 53 -6.39 24.30 -0.42
CA CYS A 53 -6.77 23.09 0.32
C CYS A 53 -8.08 23.24 1.10
N LYS A 54 -8.50 24.47 1.44
CA LYS A 54 -9.66 24.79 2.29
C LYS A 54 -9.64 24.18 3.70
N ASP A 55 -8.63 23.38 4.06
CA ASP A 55 -8.56 22.65 5.33
C ASP A 55 -7.66 23.33 6.39
N GLN A 56 -6.67 24.11 5.94
CA GLN A 56 -5.65 24.74 6.79
C GLN A 56 -5.81 26.25 6.81
N GLN A 57 -5.42 26.89 7.90
CA GLN A 57 -5.39 28.35 8.01
C GLN A 57 -4.41 28.95 6.99
N ALA A 58 -4.83 30.01 6.32
CA ALA A 58 -3.96 30.76 5.42
C ALA A 58 -2.85 31.46 6.23
N GLN A 59 -1.60 31.26 5.80
CA GLN A 59 -0.41 31.80 6.45
C GLN A 59 0.42 32.66 5.50
N LEU A 60 0.19 32.57 4.18
CA LEU A 60 0.95 33.26 3.15
C LEU A 60 0.01 33.86 2.10
N TYR A 61 0.14 35.14 1.81
CA TYR A 61 -0.56 35.82 0.72
C TYR A 61 0.37 35.94 -0.49
N CYS A 62 -0.11 35.55 -1.68
CA CYS A 62 0.61 35.73 -2.94
C CYS A 62 0.14 36.99 -3.65
N GLU A 63 1.04 37.95 -3.88
CA GLU A 63 0.67 39.24 -4.49
C GLU A 63 0.23 39.13 -5.95
N GLN A 64 0.79 38.17 -6.70
CA GLN A 64 0.52 37.99 -8.11
C GLN A 64 -0.70 37.11 -8.36
N CYS A 65 -0.99 36.16 -7.47
CA CYS A 65 -2.24 35.38 -7.52
C CYS A 65 -3.41 36.12 -6.85
N GLN A 66 -3.12 37.10 -5.99
CA GLN A 66 -4.09 37.79 -5.12
C GLN A 66 -4.92 36.81 -4.26
N GLU A 67 -4.24 35.77 -3.78
CA GLU A 67 -4.86 34.63 -3.11
C GLU A 67 -4.10 34.27 -1.83
N ASP A 68 -4.86 33.79 -0.84
CA ASP A 68 -4.41 33.38 0.48
C ASP A 68 -4.13 31.86 0.51
N PHE A 69 -2.89 31.48 0.80
CA PHE A 69 -2.45 30.09 0.85
C PHE A 69 -1.99 29.72 2.27
N CYS A 70 -2.18 28.46 2.66
CA CYS A 70 -1.37 27.89 3.73
C CYS A 70 0.07 27.73 3.24
N GLU A 71 1.03 27.63 4.16
CA GLU A 71 2.46 27.48 3.84
C GLU A 71 2.73 26.36 2.82
N VAL A 72 1.97 25.26 2.95
CA VAL A 72 2.09 24.04 2.16
C VAL A 72 1.68 24.25 0.71
N CYS A 73 0.49 24.81 0.48
CA CYS A 73 0.00 25.07 -0.87
C CYS A 73 0.85 26.15 -1.56
N ALA A 74 1.26 27.19 -0.82
CA ALA A 74 2.11 28.24 -1.37
C ALA A 74 3.48 27.70 -1.79
N GLY A 75 4.15 26.93 -0.94
CA GLY A 75 5.45 26.34 -1.24
C GLY A 75 5.46 25.39 -2.43
N MET A 76 4.30 24.88 -2.86
CA MET A 76 4.19 23.87 -3.91
C MET A 76 3.64 24.41 -5.23
N ILE A 77 2.62 25.26 -5.21
CA ILE A 77 2.14 25.96 -6.40
C ILE A 77 3.22 26.91 -6.95
N HIS A 78 4.00 27.50 -6.05
CA HIS A 78 5.08 28.42 -6.40
C HIS A 78 6.44 27.70 -6.55
N ARG A 79 6.49 26.37 -6.55
CA ARG A 79 7.73 25.60 -6.79
C ARG A 79 8.03 25.36 -8.27
N THR A 80 7.07 25.55 -9.18
CA THR A 80 7.19 25.16 -10.60
C THR A 80 6.62 26.22 -11.55
N GLY A 81 7.14 26.28 -12.78
CA GLY A 81 6.65 27.20 -13.82
C GLY A 81 6.91 28.68 -13.55
N GLY A 82 6.11 29.56 -14.18
CA GLY A 82 6.20 31.01 -14.03
C GLY A 82 5.87 31.53 -12.63
N ARG A 83 5.14 30.73 -11.84
CA ARG A 83 4.72 31.04 -10.46
C ARG A 83 5.88 31.01 -9.45
N LYS A 84 7.05 30.47 -9.82
CA LYS A 84 8.29 30.57 -9.02
C LYS A 84 8.72 32.00 -8.70
N ARG A 85 8.32 32.97 -9.52
CA ARG A 85 8.69 34.38 -9.37
C ARG A 85 7.70 35.18 -8.53
N HIS A 86 6.64 34.53 -8.04
CA HIS A 86 5.66 35.22 -7.23
C HIS A 86 6.21 35.51 -5.83
N VAL A 87 5.81 36.64 -5.28
CA VAL A 87 6.23 37.12 -3.96
C VAL A 87 5.17 36.69 -2.95
N LEU A 88 5.60 35.96 -1.92
CA LEU A 88 4.75 35.48 -0.83
C LEU A 88 5.00 36.35 0.41
N LYS A 89 3.93 36.87 1.02
CA LYS A 89 3.98 37.64 2.26
C LYS A 89 3.35 36.84 3.41
N PRO A 90 3.99 36.72 4.58
CA PRO A 90 3.38 36.05 5.72
C PRO A 90 2.18 36.84 6.26
N LEU A 91 1.06 36.15 6.47
CA LEU A 91 -0.11 36.60 7.19
C LEU A 91 0.19 36.35 8.68
N CYS A 92 0.39 37.42 9.45
CA CYS A 92 0.86 37.31 10.83
C CYS A 92 -0.20 36.62 11.72
N VAL A 93 0.15 35.48 12.32
CA VAL A 93 -0.57 34.92 13.48
C VAL A 93 0.44 34.76 14.61
N SER A 94 0.41 35.68 15.57
CA SER A 94 1.20 35.63 16.79
C SER A 94 0.69 34.55 17.74
N ASP A 95 1.63 33.91 18.43
CA ASP A 95 1.52 33.00 19.60
C ASP A 95 1.63 31.49 19.30
N CYS A 96 2.83 30.92 19.50
CA CYS A 96 3.08 29.73 20.34
C CYS A 96 4.55 29.22 20.24
N GLU A 97 5.54 30.03 20.64
CA GLU A 97 6.88 29.53 20.99
C GLU A 97 6.99 29.48 22.53
N GLN A 98 6.67 28.33 23.12
CA GLN A 98 7.07 27.89 24.46
C GLN A 98 6.25 26.64 24.80
N LEU A 99 6.85 25.45 24.75
CA LEU A 99 6.50 24.23 25.52
C LEU A 99 7.32 23.05 24.97
N GLN A 100 8.64 23.11 25.19
CA GLN A 100 9.56 21.98 25.01
C GLN A 100 10.48 21.91 26.22
N THR A 101 9.97 21.45 27.36
CA THR A 101 10.79 20.84 28.41
C THR A 101 9.88 20.16 29.42
N GLN A 102 10.27 18.96 29.89
CA GLN A 102 9.67 18.14 30.95
C GLN A 102 8.67 17.06 30.50
N ALA A 103 9.19 15.90 30.10
CA ALA A 103 8.65 14.58 30.47
C ALA A 103 9.65 13.46 30.07
N GLN A 104 10.87 13.53 30.60
CA GLN A 104 11.77 12.40 30.73
C GLN A 104 12.19 12.36 32.20
N ALA A 105 11.69 11.39 32.95
CA ALA A 105 12.36 10.71 34.06
C ALA A 105 11.34 9.88 34.87
N GLU A 106 11.86 8.80 35.45
CA GLU A 106 11.29 7.94 36.52
C GLU A 106 10.48 6.72 36.02
N SER A 107 11.08 5.53 35.85
CA SER A 107 11.76 4.58 36.77
C SER A 107 10.81 3.41 37.10
N GLU A 108 11.04 2.19 36.61
CA GLU A 108 11.95 1.14 37.14
C GLU A 108 11.52 0.50 38.48
N GLU A 109 11.37 -0.84 38.39
CA GLU A 109 11.40 -1.91 39.39
C GLU A 109 10.25 -2.10 40.42
N LYS A 110 9.60 -3.29 40.41
CA LYS A 110 10.07 -4.47 41.18
C LYS A 110 9.23 -5.74 40.98
N GLU A 111 9.95 -6.85 41.07
CA GLU A 111 9.57 -8.26 40.97
C GLU A 111 8.76 -8.81 42.16
N GLY A 112 8.13 -9.97 41.93
CA GLY A 112 8.02 -11.02 42.96
C GLY A 112 6.79 -11.93 42.85
N GLY A 113 7.01 -13.24 42.63
CA GLY A 113 6.09 -14.29 43.13
C GLY A 113 5.79 -15.47 42.19
N GLN A 114 6.41 -16.61 42.51
CA GLN A 114 6.34 -17.96 41.91
C GLN A 114 4.95 -18.64 41.92
N GLY A 115 4.76 -19.63 41.02
CA GLY A 115 4.25 -20.97 41.43
C GLY A 115 3.17 -21.66 40.57
N ASP A 116 3.61 -22.70 39.84
CA ASP A 116 2.94 -23.99 39.52
C ASP A 116 1.96 -24.16 38.33
N ASP A 117 2.51 -24.59 37.17
CA ASP A 117 2.48 -25.94 36.55
C ASP A 117 1.20 -26.80 36.34
N ILE A 118 1.12 -27.34 35.10
CA ILE A 118 0.56 -28.63 34.58
C ILE A 118 -0.82 -28.66 33.89
N ASP A 119 -0.75 -28.66 32.54
CA ASP A 119 -1.19 -29.61 31.49
C ASP A 119 -2.50 -30.45 31.52
N GLU A 120 -2.88 -30.79 30.27
CA GLU A 120 -3.72 -31.89 29.74
C GLU A 120 -5.24 -31.62 29.62
N GLU A 121 -5.96 -32.05 28.57
CA GLU A 121 -5.69 -32.55 27.22
C GLU A 121 -7.03 -32.61 26.47
N MET A 122 -6.96 -32.89 25.18
CA MET A 122 -8.02 -32.97 24.16
C MET A 122 -9.13 -34.01 24.41
N GLY A 123 -10.28 -33.75 23.79
CA GLY A 123 -11.32 -34.76 23.54
C GLY A 123 -12.17 -34.40 22.31
N ASP A 124 -11.87 -35.05 21.19
CA ASP A 124 -12.60 -35.07 19.91
C ASP A 124 -13.83 -35.98 20.00
N GLU A 125 -14.95 -35.61 19.36
CA GLU A 125 -15.88 -36.60 18.80
C GLU A 125 -16.61 -36.09 17.54
N THR A 126 -16.35 -36.80 16.44
CA THR A 126 -17.12 -36.93 15.18
C THR A 126 -18.55 -37.46 15.42
N VAL A 127 -19.60 -37.30 14.59
CA VAL A 127 -19.87 -37.77 13.22
C VAL A 127 -21.26 -37.21 12.80
N GLY A 128 -21.58 -37.10 11.51
CA GLY A 128 -22.97 -37.28 11.06
C GLY A 128 -23.35 -36.60 9.74
N ASP A 129 -23.15 -37.31 8.62
CA ASP A 129 -23.41 -36.89 7.25
C ASP A 129 -24.87 -37.16 6.82
N THR A 130 -25.46 -36.31 5.98
CA THR A 130 -26.46 -36.72 4.96
C THR A 130 -26.59 -35.64 3.87
N ALA A 131 -26.51 -36.09 2.62
CA ALA A 131 -26.44 -35.29 1.41
C ALA A 131 -27.80 -35.07 0.75
N ALA A 132 -27.96 -33.91 0.09
CA ALA A 132 -28.91 -33.72 -1.01
C ALA A 132 -28.33 -32.72 -2.03
N GLU A 133 -28.37 -33.10 -3.30
CA GLU A 133 -27.83 -32.40 -4.47
C GLU A 133 -28.74 -31.25 -4.92
N VAL A 134 -28.17 -30.07 -5.23
CA VAL A 134 -28.82 -29.03 -6.04
C VAL A 134 -27.79 -28.40 -6.99
N GLY A 135 -28.17 -28.30 -8.26
CA GLY A 135 -27.34 -27.99 -9.42
C GLY A 135 -26.82 -26.56 -9.52
N ALA A 136 -25.71 -26.43 -10.24
CA ALA A 136 -24.95 -25.23 -10.48
C ALA A 136 -25.49 -24.44 -11.69
N MET A 137 -26.29 -23.41 -11.44
CA MET A 137 -26.44 -22.26 -12.35
C MET A 137 -26.69 -21.02 -11.50
N GLY A 138 -25.78 -20.05 -11.55
CA GLY A 138 -25.95 -18.74 -10.92
C GLY A 138 -24.82 -18.34 -9.97
N VAL A 139 -23.68 -17.95 -10.53
CA VAL A 139 -22.75 -17.07 -9.79
C VAL A 139 -22.79 -15.71 -10.47
N SER A 140 -23.43 -14.74 -9.82
CA SER A 140 -23.46 -13.35 -10.29
C SER A 140 -22.08 -12.71 -10.11
N PHE A 141 -21.55 -12.21 -11.22
CA PHE A 141 -20.24 -11.56 -11.39
C PHE A 141 -20.01 -10.34 -10.47
N SER A 142 -21.08 -9.67 -10.01
CA SER A 142 -21.00 -8.46 -9.20
C SER A 142 -20.26 -8.63 -7.86
N ALA A 143 -20.26 -9.84 -7.28
CA ALA A 143 -19.72 -10.07 -5.95
C ALA A 143 -18.18 -10.16 -5.89
N GLN A 144 -17.49 -10.32 -7.03
CA GLN A 144 -16.06 -10.59 -7.06
C GLN A 144 -15.21 -9.40 -7.53
N SER A 145 -15.77 -8.53 -8.38
CA SER A 145 -15.01 -7.42 -8.97
C SER A 145 -15.13 -6.12 -8.18
N GLY A 146 -16.17 -5.91 -7.36
CA GLY A 146 -16.41 -4.63 -6.68
C GLY A 146 -16.34 -3.43 -7.65
N ARG A 147 -16.63 -3.66 -8.94
CA ARG A 147 -16.72 -2.65 -9.97
C ARG A 147 -18.19 -2.26 -10.09
N VAL A 148 -18.44 -0.96 -9.91
CA VAL A 148 -19.60 -0.29 -10.48
C VAL A 148 -19.68 -0.67 -11.96
N GLU A 149 -20.86 -1.10 -12.40
CA GLU A 149 -21.15 -1.40 -13.80
C GLU A 149 -20.80 -0.19 -14.67
N THR A 150 -19.63 -0.20 -15.29
CA THR A 150 -19.36 0.70 -16.40
C THR A 150 -20.01 0.09 -17.62
N ALA A 151 -21.02 0.78 -18.17
CA ALA A 151 -21.56 0.53 -19.51
C ALA A 151 -20.40 0.45 -20.52
N GLY A 152 -20.00 -0.78 -20.87
CA GLY A 152 -18.83 -1.08 -21.71
C GLY A 152 -17.99 -2.29 -21.26
N GLY A 153 -18.60 -3.28 -20.60
CA GLY A 153 -17.95 -4.33 -19.81
C GLY A 153 -16.77 -5.05 -20.49
N THR A 154 -15.56 -4.83 -19.97
CA THR A 154 -14.40 -5.70 -20.20
C THR A 154 -14.71 -7.10 -19.66
N SER A 155 -14.46 -8.15 -20.45
CA SER A 155 -14.70 -9.54 -20.03
C SER A 155 -13.86 -9.91 -18.80
N PHE A 156 -14.29 -10.90 -18.01
CA PHE A 156 -13.49 -11.41 -16.88
C PHE A 156 -12.09 -11.83 -17.34
N ALA A 157 -12.01 -12.46 -18.52
CA ALA A 157 -10.79 -12.85 -19.20
C ALA A 157 -9.81 -11.69 -19.43
N GLU A 158 -10.30 -10.55 -19.94
CA GLU A 158 -9.47 -9.36 -20.16
C GLU A 158 -8.97 -8.78 -18.83
N TRP A 159 -9.87 -8.70 -17.84
CA TRP A 159 -9.52 -8.19 -16.51
C TRP A 159 -8.47 -9.07 -15.82
N ILE A 160 -8.65 -10.39 -15.83
CA ILE A 160 -7.72 -11.31 -15.17
C ILE A 160 -6.38 -11.38 -15.90
N THR A 161 -6.39 -11.34 -17.23
CA THR A 161 -5.17 -11.30 -18.06
C THR A 161 -4.35 -10.06 -17.73
N LYS A 162 -5.00 -8.90 -17.58
CA LYS A 162 -4.31 -7.67 -17.17
C LYS A 162 -3.70 -7.81 -15.76
N ARG A 163 -4.42 -8.40 -14.81
CA ARG A 163 -3.91 -8.60 -13.43
C ARG A 163 -2.80 -9.63 -13.36
N ALA A 164 -2.88 -10.71 -14.13
CA ALA A 164 -1.89 -11.79 -14.16
C ALA A 164 -0.48 -11.30 -14.49
N ARG A 165 -0.35 -10.16 -15.21
CA ARG A 165 0.94 -9.49 -15.49
C ARG A 165 1.68 -9.05 -14.23
N TYR A 166 0.97 -8.85 -13.13
CA TYR A 166 1.51 -8.35 -11.87
C TYR A 166 1.36 -9.34 -10.72
N ILE A 167 0.67 -10.47 -10.90
CA ILE A 167 0.52 -11.50 -9.87
C ILE A 167 1.78 -12.37 -9.84
N PRO A 168 2.57 -12.35 -8.75
CA PRO A 168 3.74 -13.20 -8.63
C PRO A 168 3.38 -14.69 -8.60
N LEU A 169 4.24 -15.54 -9.18
CA LEU A 169 4.06 -16.98 -9.09
C LEU A 169 4.35 -17.46 -7.65
N ARG A 170 3.45 -18.28 -7.11
CA ARG A 170 3.50 -18.85 -5.76
C ARG A 170 4.79 -19.64 -5.58
N LEU A 171 5.43 -19.57 -4.42
CA LEU A 171 6.66 -20.32 -4.20
C LEU A 171 6.41 -21.82 -4.09
N THR A 172 7.23 -22.61 -4.77
CA THR A 172 7.31 -24.07 -4.59
C THR A 172 7.94 -24.43 -3.24
N LEU A 173 7.78 -25.68 -2.80
CA LEU A 173 8.41 -26.17 -1.57
C LEU A 173 9.94 -26.03 -1.59
N ARG A 174 10.56 -26.22 -2.76
CA ARG A 174 12.02 -26.03 -2.94
C ARG A 174 12.41 -24.55 -2.82
N GLU A 175 11.66 -23.65 -3.44
CA GLU A 175 11.91 -22.21 -3.35
C GLU A 175 11.72 -21.69 -1.92
N ARG A 176 10.78 -22.23 -1.15
CA ARG A 176 10.61 -21.89 0.28
C ARG A 176 11.84 -22.26 1.12
N LYS A 177 12.61 -23.29 0.75
CA LYS A 177 13.89 -23.58 1.41
C LYS A 177 14.90 -22.47 1.13
N PHE A 178 15.03 -22.04 -0.12
CA PHE A 178 15.92 -20.93 -0.49
C PHE A 178 15.50 -19.60 0.16
N LEU A 179 14.21 -19.33 0.28
CA LEU A 179 13.70 -18.17 1.01
C LEU A 179 14.19 -18.16 2.46
N ARG A 180 14.11 -19.28 3.19
CA ARG A 180 14.59 -19.36 4.58
C ARG A 180 16.09 -19.10 4.69
N LEU A 181 16.88 -19.59 3.74
CA LEU A 181 18.33 -19.33 3.70
C LEU A 181 18.62 -17.85 3.40
N LEU A 182 17.86 -17.24 2.49
CA LEU A 182 17.94 -15.81 2.20
C LEU A 182 17.61 -14.97 3.43
N GLU A 183 16.50 -15.26 4.11
CA GLU A 183 16.11 -14.58 5.34
C GLU A 183 17.19 -14.71 6.42
N ALA A 184 17.73 -15.91 6.62
CA ALA A 184 18.83 -16.13 7.57
C ALA A 184 20.09 -15.32 7.21
N GLY A 185 20.48 -15.30 5.92
CA GLY A 185 21.62 -14.51 5.46
C GLY A 185 21.41 -13.00 5.62
N LEU A 186 20.21 -12.51 5.30
CA LEU A 186 19.86 -11.10 5.46
C LEU A 186 19.75 -10.67 6.92
N LYS A 187 19.33 -11.56 7.84
CA LYS A 187 19.27 -11.27 9.28
C LYS A 187 20.64 -10.97 9.86
N VAL A 188 21.66 -11.75 9.48
CA VAL A 188 23.05 -11.57 9.96
C VAL A 188 23.76 -10.43 9.22
N SER A 189 23.22 -9.97 8.09
CA SER A 189 23.83 -8.90 7.30
C SER A 189 23.61 -7.51 7.91
N GLU A 190 24.71 -6.80 8.15
CA GLU A 190 24.79 -5.39 8.54
C GLU A 190 24.97 -4.46 7.33
N TYR A 191 24.44 -4.84 6.16
CA TYR A 191 24.72 -4.17 4.88
C TYR A 191 24.44 -2.66 4.92
N THR A 192 23.24 -2.28 5.36
CA THR A 192 22.81 -0.87 5.41
C THR A 192 23.65 -0.07 6.39
N ASP A 193 24.00 -0.65 7.53
CA ASP A 193 24.78 0.01 8.58
C ASP A 193 26.22 0.29 8.12
N LYS A 194 26.76 -0.53 7.21
CA LYS A 194 28.10 -0.36 6.64
C LYS A 194 28.14 0.54 5.40
N ILE A 195 27.06 0.61 4.62
CA ILE A 195 27.02 1.30 3.33
C ILE A 195 26.37 2.69 3.42
N ASP A 196 25.28 2.83 4.18
CA ASP A 196 24.49 4.06 4.28
C ASP A 196 24.97 4.92 5.45
N VAL A 197 26.29 5.09 5.53
CA VAL A 197 26.99 5.93 6.50
C VAL A 197 27.94 6.89 5.80
N LEU A 198 28.05 8.10 6.34
CA LEU A 198 28.99 9.12 5.87
C LEU A 198 30.41 8.74 6.31
N MET A 199 31.08 7.91 5.52
CA MET A 199 32.47 7.50 5.75
C MET A 199 33.39 7.94 4.62
N TYR A 200 34.60 8.37 4.99
CA TYR A 200 35.70 8.65 4.05
C TYR A 200 36.23 7.34 3.46
N GLY A 201 36.19 7.19 2.14
CA GLY A 201 36.71 6.01 1.43
C GLY A 201 35.91 5.67 0.17
N ASN A 202 36.38 4.67 -0.58
CA ASN A 202 35.71 4.24 -1.82
C ASN A 202 34.44 3.44 -1.50
N LYS A 203 33.26 4.07 -1.64
CA LYS A 203 31.94 3.46 -1.41
C LYS A 203 31.74 2.21 -2.28
N THR A 204 32.12 2.27 -3.55
CA THR A 204 31.91 1.18 -4.51
C THR A 204 32.67 -0.08 -4.11
N LYS A 205 33.92 0.03 -3.65
CA LYS A 205 34.69 -1.12 -3.13
C LYS A 205 34.03 -1.75 -1.90
N ARG A 206 33.48 -0.92 -1.00
CA ARG A 206 32.74 -1.42 0.18
C ARG A 206 31.47 -2.18 -0.21
N ILE A 207 30.70 -1.63 -1.15
CA ILE A 207 29.51 -2.30 -1.71
C ILE A 207 29.88 -3.69 -2.24
N VAL A 208 30.89 -3.77 -3.11
CA VAL A 208 31.32 -5.05 -3.70
C VAL A 208 31.77 -6.04 -2.63
N ALA A 209 32.52 -5.59 -1.62
CA ALA A 209 32.95 -6.44 -0.52
C ALA A 209 31.76 -6.99 0.28
N GLN A 210 30.79 -6.14 0.61
CA GLN A 210 29.58 -6.54 1.34
C GLN A 210 28.67 -7.48 0.53
N ILE A 211 28.55 -7.26 -0.78
CA ILE A 211 27.83 -8.17 -1.67
C ILE A 211 28.50 -9.55 -1.71
N LYS A 212 29.84 -9.60 -1.87
CA LYS A 212 30.59 -10.87 -1.88
C LYS A 212 30.51 -11.60 -0.54
N GLU A 213 30.54 -10.86 0.57
CA GLU A 213 30.33 -11.42 1.92
C GLU A 213 28.97 -12.10 2.04
N LEU A 214 27.88 -11.42 1.63
CA LEU A 214 26.55 -12.02 1.65
C LEU A 214 26.44 -13.24 0.72
N CYS A 215 27.00 -13.16 -0.50
CA CYS A 215 27.01 -14.28 -1.44
C CYS A 215 27.73 -15.50 -0.87
N ALA A 216 28.86 -15.29 -0.16
CA ALA A 216 29.59 -16.36 0.51
C ALA A 216 28.77 -16.99 1.66
N ILE A 217 28.07 -16.18 2.46
CA ILE A 217 27.15 -16.67 3.51
C ILE A 217 26.05 -17.53 2.90
N LEU A 218 25.41 -17.07 1.82
CA LEU A 218 24.33 -17.81 1.14
C LEU A 218 24.84 -19.14 0.59
N SER A 219 25.99 -19.17 -0.10
CA SER A 219 26.59 -20.41 -0.60
C SER A 219 26.94 -21.38 0.53
N GLY A 220 27.51 -20.88 1.63
CA GLY A 220 27.81 -21.69 2.82
C GLY A 220 26.56 -22.29 3.47
N LEU A 221 25.48 -21.51 3.58
CA LEU A 221 24.19 -21.98 4.10
C LEU A 221 23.55 -23.03 3.20
N VAL A 222 23.66 -22.88 1.88
CA VAL A 222 23.19 -23.91 0.93
C VAL A 222 24.01 -25.18 1.07
N LEU A 223 25.34 -25.10 1.16
CA LEU A 223 26.20 -26.25 1.37
C LEU A 223 25.86 -27.02 2.66
N ALA A 224 25.55 -26.30 3.74
CA ALA A 224 25.11 -26.92 4.99
C ALA A 224 23.73 -27.60 4.86
N SER A 225 22.82 -27.06 4.04
CA SER A 225 21.46 -27.61 3.88
C SER A 225 21.34 -28.70 2.81
N ASP A 226 22.12 -28.61 1.73
CA ASP A 226 22.12 -29.54 0.59
C ASP A 226 23.56 -29.65 0.06
N TYR A 227 24.26 -30.68 0.55
CA TYR A 227 25.67 -30.89 0.26
C TYR A 227 25.96 -30.97 -1.25
N LYS A 228 25.09 -31.60 -2.04
CA LYS A 228 25.30 -31.77 -3.48
C LYS A 228 25.21 -30.45 -4.23
N VAL A 229 24.16 -29.67 -3.95
CA VAL A 229 23.95 -28.36 -4.58
C VAL A 229 25.00 -27.36 -4.10
N GLY A 230 25.38 -27.41 -2.82
CA GLY A 230 26.45 -26.56 -2.31
C GLY A 230 27.82 -26.91 -2.89
N GLN A 231 28.13 -28.19 -3.07
CA GLN A 231 29.41 -28.60 -3.63
C GLN A 231 29.58 -28.05 -5.05
N THR A 232 28.55 -28.10 -5.90
CA THR A 232 28.60 -27.48 -7.23
C THR A 232 28.85 -25.97 -7.15
N LEU A 233 28.18 -25.27 -6.22
CA LEU A 233 28.39 -23.82 -6.03
C LEU A 233 29.83 -23.47 -5.56
N PHE A 234 30.54 -24.40 -4.92
CA PHE A 234 31.90 -24.20 -4.40
C PHE A 234 32.99 -24.72 -5.36
N GLU A 235 32.68 -25.72 -6.20
CA GLU A 235 33.55 -26.18 -7.28
C GLU A 235 33.79 -25.05 -8.28
N ASP A 236 32.73 -24.29 -8.56
CA ASP A 236 32.74 -23.03 -9.28
C ASP A 236 33.29 -21.92 -8.38
N ARG A 237 34.62 -21.85 -8.25
CA ARG A 237 35.32 -20.96 -7.30
C ARG A 237 35.08 -19.47 -7.53
N GLN A 238 34.42 -19.08 -8.62
CA GLN A 238 34.07 -17.69 -8.94
C GLN A 238 32.58 -17.45 -8.72
N PHE A 239 32.23 -16.30 -8.14
CA PHE A 239 30.83 -15.92 -7.94
C PHE A 239 30.05 -15.76 -9.25
N GLU A 240 30.76 -15.49 -10.34
CA GLU A 240 30.25 -15.26 -11.69
C GLU A 240 29.58 -16.49 -12.28
N ASP A 241 30.17 -17.67 -12.05
CA ASP A 241 29.66 -18.95 -12.50
C ASP A 241 28.32 -19.31 -11.81
N ASN A 242 28.05 -18.68 -10.66
CA ASN A 242 26.86 -18.89 -9.84
C ASN A 242 25.80 -17.78 -9.99
N GLU A 243 25.89 -16.95 -11.03
CA GLU A 243 24.99 -15.83 -11.29
C GLU A 243 23.50 -16.23 -11.22
N ASP A 244 23.12 -17.29 -11.95
CA ASP A 244 21.75 -17.79 -12.02
C ASP A 244 21.17 -18.15 -10.64
N PHE A 245 22.02 -18.69 -9.76
CA PHE A 245 21.62 -19.04 -8.40
C PHE A 245 21.31 -17.78 -7.58
N TYR A 246 22.20 -16.77 -7.62
CA TYR A 246 21.99 -15.52 -6.89
C TYR A 246 20.79 -14.73 -7.43
N GLN A 247 20.64 -14.65 -8.75
CA GLN A 247 19.46 -14.02 -9.34
C GLN A 247 18.17 -14.71 -8.88
N ARG A 248 18.17 -16.05 -8.85
CA ARG A 248 17.00 -16.83 -8.42
C ARG A 248 16.67 -16.61 -6.95
N ILE A 249 17.66 -16.58 -6.05
CA ILE A 249 17.38 -16.43 -4.62
C ILE A 249 16.81 -15.05 -4.30
N PHE A 250 17.37 -13.98 -4.88
CA PHE A 250 16.87 -12.61 -4.69
C PHE A 250 15.50 -12.38 -5.36
N GLU A 251 15.24 -13.01 -6.51
CA GLU A 251 13.93 -13.00 -7.16
C GLU A 251 12.85 -13.69 -6.29
N ILE A 252 13.18 -14.82 -5.66
CA ILE A 252 12.29 -15.52 -4.71
C ILE A 252 11.91 -14.61 -3.53
N GLY A 253 12.90 -13.92 -2.94
CA GLY A 253 12.67 -12.97 -1.85
C GLY A 253 11.71 -11.85 -2.26
N ARG A 254 11.90 -11.31 -3.46
CA ARG A 254 11.01 -10.28 -4.03
C ARG A 254 9.59 -10.78 -4.26
N ARG A 255 9.41 -11.94 -4.87
CA ARG A 255 8.08 -12.56 -5.02
C ARG A 255 7.40 -12.79 -3.69
N HIS A 256 8.13 -13.31 -2.71
CA HIS A 256 7.58 -13.60 -1.40
C HIS A 256 7.01 -12.35 -0.73
N LYS A 257 7.77 -11.25 -0.73
CA LYS A 257 7.36 -9.98 -0.13
C LYS A 257 6.12 -9.39 -0.79
N ILE A 258 6.03 -9.41 -2.13
CA ILE A 258 4.85 -8.87 -2.84
C ILE A 258 3.58 -9.64 -2.45
N MET A 259 3.67 -10.97 -2.33
CA MET A 259 2.55 -11.82 -1.93
C MET A 259 2.21 -11.71 -0.43
N ASN A 260 3.18 -11.40 0.42
CA ASN A 260 3.06 -11.37 1.88
C ASN A 260 3.71 -10.10 2.46
N PRO A 261 3.09 -8.92 2.29
CA PRO A 261 3.71 -7.65 2.67
C PRO A 261 4.08 -7.53 4.15
N GLU A 262 3.43 -8.29 5.03
CA GLU A 262 3.66 -8.30 6.47
C GLU A 262 4.94 -9.04 6.90
N LYS A 263 5.50 -9.90 6.03
CA LYS A 263 6.72 -10.68 6.27
C LYS A 263 7.97 -9.92 5.80
N MET A 264 9.16 -10.36 6.23
CA MET A 264 10.45 -9.72 5.93
C MET A 264 10.47 -8.20 6.20
N ARG A 265 10.02 -7.76 7.39
CA ARG A 265 9.86 -6.32 7.70
C ARG A 265 11.19 -5.57 7.61
N ASN A 266 12.27 -6.14 8.16
CA ASN A 266 13.58 -5.49 8.20
C ASN A 266 14.49 -5.98 7.05
N GLU A 267 14.38 -7.25 6.69
CA GLU A 267 15.27 -7.92 5.75
C GLU A 267 15.05 -7.45 4.31
N TYR A 268 13.80 -7.16 3.93
CA TYR A 268 13.46 -6.81 2.56
C TYR A 268 14.06 -5.46 2.14
N GLY A 269 14.02 -4.45 3.01
CA GLY A 269 14.63 -3.15 2.74
C GLY A 269 16.13 -3.28 2.50
N LYS A 270 16.83 -4.03 3.37
CA LYS A 270 18.27 -4.34 3.21
C LYS A 270 18.56 -5.02 1.87
N MET A 271 17.77 -6.05 1.52
CA MET A 271 17.91 -6.74 0.24
C MET A 271 17.73 -5.80 -0.95
N MET A 272 16.67 -4.97 -0.95
CA MET A 272 16.40 -4.06 -2.06
C MET A 272 17.48 -2.99 -2.21
N PHE A 273 18.02 -2.46 -1.12
CA PHE A 273 19.12 -1.50 -1.17
C PHE A 273 20.43 -2.11 -1.67
N LEU A 274 20.70 -3.37 -1.30
CA LEU A 274 21.81 -4.14 -1.87
C LEU A 274 21.61 -4.33 -3.38
N LEU A 275 20.43 -4.76 -3.82
CA LEU A 275 20.12 -4.94 -5.24
C LEU A 275 20.21 -3.62 -6.01
N GLN A 276 19.74 -2.52 -5.42
CA GLN A 276 19.84 -1.19 -6.01
C GLN A 276 21.30 -0.77 -6.23
N ASP A 277 22.18 -1.00 -5.24
CA ASP A 277 23.61 -0.73 -5.38
C ASP A 277 24.28 -1.63 -6.43
N SER A 278 23.84 -2.89 -6.52
CA SER A 278 24.33 -3.84 -7.55
C SER A 278 24.00 -3.42 -8.98
N GLN A 279 23.08 -2.46 -9.16
CA GLN A 279 22.72 -1.97 -10.49
C GLN A 279 23.67 -0.90 -11.04
N SER A 280 24.54 -0.33 -10.21
CA SER A 280 25.56 0.64 -10.63
C SER A 280 26.59 0.01 -11.57
N ASP A 281 26.97 0.71 -12.63
CA ASP A 281 27.90 0.21 -13.65
C ASP A 281 29.28 -0.14 -13.07
N ASP A 282 29.78 0.67 -12.13
CA ASP A 282 31.06 0.41 -11.46
C ASP A 282 31.01 -0.87 -10.61
N VAL A 283 29.86 -1.12 -9.94
CA VAL A 283 29.66 -2.30 -9.09
C VAL A 283 29.50 -3.54 -9.97
N LYS A 284 28.71 -3.47 -11.04
CA LYS A 284 28.57 -4.54 -12.03
C LYS A 284 29.89 -4.94 -12.64
N THR A 285 30.72 -3.96 -13.02
CA THR A 285 32.04 -4.21 -13.61
C THR A 285 32.97 -4.93 -12.61
N MET A 286 32.91 -4.57 -11.32
CA MET A 286 33.73 -5.23 -10.29
C MET A 286 33.19 -6.56 -9.78
N LEU A 287 31.88 -6.77 -9.85
CA LEU A 287 31.26 -8.07 -9.53
C LEU A 287 31.42 -9.06 -10.68
N ASN A 288 31.33 -8.57 -11.92
CA ASN A 288 31.35 -9.35 -13.17
C ASN A 288 30.12 -10.29 -13.36
N PHE A 289 29.04 -10.07 -12.60
CA PHE A 289 27.73 -10.73 -12.75
C PHE A 289 26.59 -9.85 -12.22
N SER A 290 25.34 -10.15 -12.58
CA SER A 290 24.13 -9.45 -12.14
C SER A 290 23.38 -10.22 -11.05
N LEU A 291 22.88 -9.51 -10.05
CA LEU A 291 22.04 -10.08 -8.97
C LEU A 291 20.53 -10.01 -9.26
N VAL A 292 20.14 -9.34 -10.33
CA VAL A 292 18.73 -9.02 -10.60
C VAL A 292 18.25 -9.72 -11.86
N SER A 293 17.20 -10.53 -11.70
CA SER A 293 16.38 -11.06 -12.79
C SER A 293 14.94 -10.51 -12.70
N PRO A 294 14.15 -10.54 -13.78
CA PRO A 294 12.74 -10.15 -13.72
C PRO A 294 11.91 -11.05 -12.79
N ILE A 295 10.95 -10.46 -12.08
CA ILE A 295 10.01 -11.21 -11.23
C ILE A 295 9.13 -12.12 -12.09
N LYS A 296 9.04 -13.40 -11.70
CA LYS A 296 8.16 -14.37 -12.34
C LYS A 296 6.71 -14.11 -11.95
N THR A 297 5.89 -13.80 -12.95
CA THR A 297 4.44 -13.60 -12.78
C THR A 297 3.66 -14.73 -13.43
N VAL A 298 2.39 -14.86 -13.07
CA VAL A 298 1.48 -15.83 -13.69
C VAL A 298 1.46 -15.64 -15.20
N TYR A 299 1.36 -14.39 -15.67
CA TYR A 299 1.38 -14.08 -17.09
C TYR A 299 2.70 -14.47 -17.75
N SER A 300 3.86 -14.09 -17.20
CA SER A 300 5.15 -14.38 -17.84
C SER A 300 5.40 -15.88 -17.99
N VAL A 301 4.95 -16.67 -17.01
CA VAL A 301 5.08 -18.14 -17.04
C VAL A 301 4.15 -18.75 -18.08
N LEU A 302 2.87 -18.38 -18.09
CA LEU A 302 1.90 -18.88 -19.07
C LEU A 302 2.27 -18.48 -20.50
N GLU A 303 2.77 -17.26 -20.70
CA GLU A 303 3.27 -16.77 -21.99
C GLU A 303 4.50 -17.57 -22.45
N SER A 304 5.48 -17.80 -21.56
CA SER A 304 6.69 -18.56 -21.90
C SER A 304 6.42 -20.02 -22.27
N LEU A 305 5.31 -20.58 -21.78
CA LEU A 305 4.88 -21.96 -22.03
C LEU A 305 3.81 -22.06 -23.14
N GLY A 306 3.41 -20.94 -23.74
CA GLY A 306 2.43 -20.90 -24.81
C GLY A 306 1.00 -21.26 -24.40
N VAL A 307 0.65 -21.15 -23.11
CA VAL A 307 -0.66 -21.58 -22.56
C VAL A 307 -1.49 -20.40 -22.04
N LEU A 308 -1.26 -19.20 -22.57
CA LEU A 308 -1.90 -17.96 -22.10
C LEU A 308 -3.44 -17.98 -22.24
N TYR A 309 -3.95 -18.70 -23.25
CA TYR A 309 -5.37 -18.87 -23.57
C TYR A 309 -6.18 -19.55 -22.45
N ILE A 310 -5.54 -20.13 -21.43
CA ILE A 310 -6.22 -20.63 -20.23
C ILE A 310 -6.97 -19.51 -19.50
N LEU A 311 -6.46 -18.28 -19.54
CA LEU A 311 -7.06 -17.13 -18.83
C LEU A 311 -8.40 -16.70 -19.44
N ASP A 312 -8.69 -17.14 -20.66
CA ASP A 312 -9.96 -16.89 -21.34
C ASP A 312 -11.06 -17.89 -20.96
N ASP A 313 -10.72 -19.00 -20.29
CA ASP A 313 -11.68 -20.02 -19.86
C ASP A 313 -12.52 -19.52 -18.66
N GLU A 314 -13.85 -19.63 -18.77
CA GLU A 314 -14.81 -19.20 -17.75
C GLU A 314 -14.61 -19.92 -16.40
N MET A 315 -14.10 -21.15 -16.42
CA MET A 315 -13.81 -21.93 -15.22
C MET A 315 -12.68 -21.32 -14.38
N VAL A 316 -11.86 -20.42 -14.93
CA VAL A 316 -10.86 -19.68 -14.14
C VAL A 316 -11.52 -18.84 -13.06
N ALA A 317 -12.69 -18.25 -13.32
CA ALA A 317 -13.43 -17.48 -12.32
C ALA A 317 -13.83 -18.37 -11.12
N VAL A 318 -14.28 -19.59 -11.40
CA VAL A 318 -14.67 -20.58 -10.37
C VAL A 318 -13.44 -21.13 -9.65
N ALA A 319 -12.40 -21.50 -10.39
CA ALA A 319 -11.15 -22.06 -9.87
C ALA A 319 -10.40 -21.11 -8.95
N THR A 320 -10.51 -19.81 -9.19
CA THR A 320 -9.80 -18.77 -8.42
C THR A 320 -10.71 -18.08 -7.40
N LYS A 321 -11.98 -18.48 -7.31
CA LYS A 321 -12.92 -17.93 -6.34
C LYS A 321 -12.44 -18.18 -4.91
N GLU A 322 -12.57 -17.14 -4.11
CA GLU A 322 -12.25 -17.22 -2.70
C GLU A 322 -13.49 -17.62 -1.91
N ILE A 323 -13.30 -18.50 -0.93
CA ILE A 323 -14.40 -19.11 -0.19
C ILE A 323 -14.55 -18.34 1.12
N VAL A 324 -15.70 -17.70 1.32
CA VAL A 324 -16.05 -16.97 2.54
C VAL A 324 -16.83 -17.92 3.46
N SER A 325 -16.38 -18.08 4.70
CA SER A 325 -17.10 -18.89 5.71
C SER A 325 -18.20 -18.10 6.42
N GLN A 326 -18.04 -16.77 6.53
CA GLN A 326 -18.96 -15.89 7.24
C GLN A 326 -20.39 -15.98 6.69
N GLY A 327 -21.36 -16.23 7.58
CA GLY A 327 -22.78 -16.27 7.25
C GLY A 327 -23.24 -17.49 6.45
N LYS A 328 -22.38 -18.49 6.20
CA LYS A 328 -22.73 -19.69 5.42
C LYS A 328 -22.75 -20.96 6.25
N ALA A 329 -23.63 -21.88 5.89
CA ALA A 329 -23.66 -23.23 6.46
C ALA A 329 -22.45 -24.05 5.98
N ARG A 330 -21.96 -24.96 6.83
CA ARG A 330 -20.80 -25.83 6.53
C ARG A 330 -20.99 -26.64 5.23
N ALA A 331 -22.21 -27.09 4.95
CA ALA A 331 -22.55 -27.81 3.72
C ALA A 331 -22.36 -26.96 2.45
N GLN A 332 -22.76 -25.68 2.50
CA GLN A 332 -22.58 -24.75 1.39
C GLN A 332 -21.09 -24.45 1.14
N ILE A 333 -20.31 -24.31 2.22
CA ILE A 333 -18.85 -24.11 2.15
C ILE A 333 -18.20 -25.33 1.47
N GLN A 334 -18.55 -26.54 1.90
CA GLN A 334 -18.07 -27.80 1.30
C GLN A 334 -18.43 -27.92 -0.19
N LEU A 335 -19.64 -27.50 -0.58
CA LEU A 335 -20.04 -27.48 -2.00
C LEU A 335 -19.19 -26.53 -2.83
N GLU A 336 -18.94 -25.31 -2.33
CA GLU A 336 -18.09 -24.32 -3.00
C GLU A 336 -16.64 -24.81 -3.12
N ILE A 337 -16.11 -25.49 -2.09
CA ILE A 337 -14.78 -26.13 -2.12
C ILE A 337 -14.73 -27.18 -3.24
N LYS A 338 -15.70 -28.10 -3.28
CA LYS A 338 -15.76 -29.16 -4.31
C LYS A 338 -15.88 -28.59 -5.72
N GLN A 339 -16.67 -27.53 -5.92
CA GLN A 339 -16.79 -26.86 -7.22
C GLN A 339 -15.46 -26.23 -7.67
N LYS A 340 -14.76 -25.55 -6.76
CA LYS A 340 -13.45 -24.97 -7.01
C LYS A 340 -12.41 -26.03 -7.37
N GLU A 341 -12.34 -27.12 -6.62
CA GLU A 341 -11.40 -28.23 -6.88
C GLU A 341 -11.66 -28.89 -8.24
N ARG A 342 -12.93 -29.15 -8.58
CA ARG A 342 -13.31 -29.68 -9.90
C ARG A 342 -12.93 -28.74 -11.04
N ALA A 343 -13.10 -27.43 -10.87
CA ALA A 343 -12.71 -26.43 -11.85
C ALA A 343 -11.19 -26.44 -12.09
N ILE A 344 -10.40 -26.50 -11.01
CA ILE A 344 -8.94 -26.58 -11.09
C ILE A 344 -8.51 -27.87 -11.80
N GLU A 345 -9.09 -29.01 -11.45
CA GLU A 345 -8.76 -30.29 -12.09
C GLU A 345 -9.09 -30.31 -13.58
N TYR A 346 -10.25 -29.75 -13.96
CA TYR A 346 -10.64 -29.60 -15.36
C TYR A 346 -9.61 -28.78 -16.14
N LEU A 347 -9.27 -27.58 -15.65
CA LEU A 347 -8.30 -26.70 -16.28
C LEU A 347 -6.91 -27.35 -16.39
N CYS A 348 -6.46 -28.02 -15.32
CA CYS A 348 -5.20 -28.75 -15.32
C CYS A 348 -5.17 -29.89 -16.34
N LYS A 349 -6.29 -30.59 -16.58
CA LYS A 349 -6.35 -31.70 -17.55
C LYS A 349 -6.49 -31.22 -18.98
N ALA A 350 -7.28 -30.17 -19.22
CA ALA A 350 -7.58 -29.67 -20.55
C ALA A 350 -6.40 -28.87 -21.16
N TYR A 351 -5.63 -28.16 -20.33
CA TYR A 351 -4.59 -27.24 -20.78
C TYR A 351 -3.16 -27.73 -20.54
N ALA A 352 -2.97 -28.89 -19.90
CA ALA A 352 -1.64 -29.46 -19.71
C ALA A 352 -1.03 -29.88 -21.05
N THR A 353 0.24 -29.53 -21.24
CA THR A 353 1.06 -29.92 -22.39
C THR A 353 2.32 -30.61 -21.89
N ASN A 354 3.13 -31.16 -22.80
CA ASN A 354 4.42 -31.75 -22.43
C ASN A 354 5.36 -30.70 -21.79
N ASP A 355 5.31 -29.46 -22.27
CA ASP A 355 6.12 -28.35 -21.77
C ASP A 355 5.49 -27.65 -20.56
N CYS A 356 4.17 -27.73 -20.41
CA CYS A 356 3.41 -27.16 -19.30
C CYS A 356 2.71 -28.24 -18.47
N PRO A 357 3.38 -28.80 -17.45
CA PRO A 357 2.79 -29.84 -16.63
C PRO A 357 1.62 -29.27 -15.80
N ALA A 358 0.64 -30.13 -15.49
CA ALA A 358 -0.56 -29.78 -14.73
C ALA A 358 -0.28 -29.09 -13.39
N GLU A 359 0.87 -29.37 -12.76
CA GLU A 359 1.30 -28.71 -11.52
C GLU A 359 1.59 -27.21 -11.69
N VAL A 360 2.17 -26.81 -12.82
CA VAL A 360 2.47 -25.39 -13.12
C VAL A 360 1.18 -24.62 -13.34
N ILE A 361 0.22 -25.21 -14.05
CA ILE A 361 -1.12 -24.65 -14.24
C ILE A 361 -1.81 -24.47 -12.88
N ARG A 362 -1.76 -25.50 -12.03
CA ARG A 362 -2.33 -25.45 -10.69
C ARG A 362 -1.68 -24.36 -9.84
N GLN A 363 -0.36 -24.23 -9.92
CA GLN A 363 0.40 -23.17 -9.24
C GLN A 363 -0.03 -21.78 -9.70
N CYS A 364 -0.24 -21.58 -11.01
CA CYS A 364 -0.75 -20.31 -11.56
C CYS A 364 -2.16 -19.98 -11.04
N LEU A 365 -3.08 -20.96 -11.03
CA LEU A 365 -4.44 -20.76 -10.50
C LEU A 365 -4.43 -20.45 -9.00
N TYR A 366 -3.56 -21.12 -8.22
CA TYR A 366 -3.39 -20.80 -6.81
C TYR A 366 -2.80 -19.41 -6.59
N SER A 367 -1.85 -18.95 -7.40
CA SER A 367 -1.35 -17.57 -7.33
C SER A 367 -2.43 -16.53 -7.55
N ILE A 368 -3.35 -16.76 -8.48
CA ILE A 368 -4.50 -15.88 -8.68
C ILE A 368 -5.42 -15.91 -7.47
N GLY A 369 -5.70 -17.11 -6.93
CA GLY A 369 -6.47 -17.26 -5.69
C GLY A 369 -5.84 -16.54 -4.50
N ASP A 370 -4.50 -16.59 -4.38
CA ASP A 370 -3.74 -15.88 -3.36
C ASP A 370 -3.88 -14.35 -3.54
N ASN A 371 -3.93 -13.83 -4.77
CA ASN A 371 -4.23 -12.41 -5.01
C ASN A 371 -5.65 -12.04 -4.55
N HIS A 372 -6.65 -12.90 -4.75
CA HIS A 372 -8.00 -12.63 -4.25
C HIS A 372 -8.05 -12.65 -2.72
N ALA A 373 -7.37 -13.60 -2.07
CA ALA A 373 -7.24 -13.63 -0.61
C ALA A 373 -6.54 -12.37 -0.07
N TYR A 374 -5.48 -11.91 -0.75
CA TYR A 374 -4.82 -10.64 -0.44
C TYR A 374 -5.81 -9.46 -0.51
N LEU A 375 -6.61 -9.37 -1.57
CA LEU A 375 -7.61 -8.32 -1.71
C LEU A 375 -8.64 -8.38 -0.57
N ARG A 376 -9.16 -9.56 -0.21
CA ARG A 376 -10.09 -9.67 0.91
C ARG A 376 -9.50 -9.15 2.21
N PHE A 377 -8.27 -9.56 2.53
CA PHE A 377 -7.65 -9.18 3.79
C PHE A 377 -7.29 -7.69 3.85
N ASN A 378 -6.86 -7.10 2.74
CA ASN A 378 -6.32 -5.75 2.72
C ASN A 378 -7.32 -4.69 2.25
N ARG A 379 -8.02 -4.93 1.13
CA ARG A 379 -8.93 -3.98 0.49
C ARG A 379 -10.31 -3.97 1.14
N ASP A 380 -10.92 -5.13 1.39
CA ASP A 380 -12.32 -5.22 1.83
C ASP A 380 -12.61 -4.53 3.18
N PRO A 381 -11.65 -4.40 4.13
CA PRO A 381 -11.85 -3.55 5.30
C PRO A 381 -12.20 -2.10 4.94
N CYS A 382 -11.66 -1.55 3.84
CA CYS A 382 -12.04 -0.24 3.34
C CYS A 382 -13.51 -0.22 2.88
N ASP A 383 -13.95 -1.23 2.12
CA ASP A 383 -15.33 -1.36 1.66
C ASP A 383 -16.31 -1.47 2.84
N ARG A 384 -15.93 -2.19 3.91
CA ARG A 384 -16.71 -2.30 5.15
C ARG A 384 -16.81 -0.97 5.89
N MET A 385 -15.69 -0.26 6.04
CA MET A 385 -15.69 1.06 6.69
C MET A 385 -16.50 2.10 5.89
N LEU A 386 -16.45 2.04 4.55
CA LEU A 386 -17.30 2.86 3.67
C LEU A 386 -18.79 2.55 3.85
N ALA A 387 -19.16 1.27 3.95
CA ALA A 387 -20.53 0.86 4.23
C ALA A 387 -20.97 1.36 5.61
N CYS A 388 -20.12 1.24 6.63
CA CYS A 388 -20.40 1.77 7.97
C CYS A 388 -20.58 3.29 7.98
N LEU A 389 -19.74 4.05 7.26
CA LEU A 389 -19.85 5.50 7.14
C LEU A 389 -21.20 5.90 6.53
N THR A 390 -21.54 5.32 5.38
CA THR A 390 -22.74 5.68 4.62
C THR A 390 -24.05 5.17 5.25
N ALA A 391 -24.01 4.08 6.01
CA ALA A 391 -25.19 3.56 6.71
C ALA A 391 -25.48 4.30 8.02
N ASN A 392 -24.47 4.81 8.72
CA ASN A 392 -24.63 5.35 10.09
C ASN A 392 -24.59 6.88 10.17
N PHE A 393 -24.08 7.58 9.15
CA PHE A 393 -23.92 9.04 9.17
C PHE A 393 -24.54 9.68 7.92
N ALA A 394 -25.30 10.75 8.12
CA ALA A 394 -25.87 11.56 7.03
C ALA A 394 -24.93 12.74 6.71
N PRO A 395 -24.55 13.00 5.44
CA PRO A 395 -23.55 14.02 5.13
C PRO A 395 -23.92 15.43 5.61
N GLN A 396 -25.20 15.82 5.47
CA GLN A 396 -25.63 17.20 5.68
C GLN A 396 -25.92 17.53 7.15
N ARG A 397 -26.14 16.52 8.01
CA ARG A 397 -26.58 16.79 9.39
C ARG A 397 -26.18 15.66 10.34
N ALA A 398 -25.50 16.07 11.41
CA ALA A 398 -25.21 15.19 12.53
C ALA A 398 -26.49 14.89 13.33
N GLU A 399 -26.64 13.63 13.74
CA GLU A 399 -27.74 13.17 14.60
C GLU A 399 -27.66 13.78 16.01
N SER A 400 -26.45 13.94 16.54
CA SER A 400 -26.16 14.59 17.83
C SER A 400 -24.73 15.16 17.85
N ASP A 401 -24.41 15.99 18.85
CA ASP A 401 -23.07 16.56 19.01
C ASP A 401 -21.99 15.47 19.20
N GLN A 402 -22.32 14.37 19.88
CA GLN A 402 -21.40 13.24 20.08
C GLN A 402 -21.09 12.50 18.79
N LEU A 403 -22.05 12.45 17.87
CA LEU A 403 -21.96 11.79 16.56
C LEU A 403 -21.56 12.75 15.43
N SER A 404 -21.34 14.03 15.75
CA SER A 404 -20.85 15.01 14.79
C SER A 404 -19.42 14.68 14.38
N LEU A 405 -19.15 14.65 13.08
CA LEU A 405 -17.81 14.42 12.54
C LEU A 405 -16.97 15.71 12.46
N ALA A 406 -17.51 16.86 12.86
CA ALA A 406 -16.79 18.13 12.75
C ALA A 406 -15.47 18.12 13.55
N ILE A 407 -14.44 18.74 12.98
CA ILE A 407 -13.13 18.94 13.60
C ILE A 407 -12.75 20.41 13.51
N LEU A 408 -12.02 20.90 14.53
CA LEU A 408 -11.51 22.27 14.56
C LEU A 408 -10.03 22.25 14.92
N HIS A 409 -9.24 22.96 14.13
CA HIS A 409 -7.82 23.14 14.38
C HIS A 409 -7.54 23.58 15.83
N GLY A 410 -6.58 22.90 16.47
CA GLY A 410 -6.16 23.18 17.85
C GLY A 410 -7.02 22.52 18.93
N GLN A 411 -8.18 21.95 18.58
CA GLN A 411 -9.00 21.19 19.53
C GLN A 411 -8.66 19.70 19.47
N ASN A 412 -8.45 19.09 20.64
CA ASN A 412 -8.15 17.65 20.78
C ASN A 412 -6.98 17.16 19.91
N GLY A 413 -6.05 18.04 19.54
CA GLY A 413 -4.89 17.72 18.70
C GLY A 413 -5.14 17.78 17.18
N ALA A 414 -6.34 18.16 16.74
CA ALA A 414 -6.67 18.29 15.33
C ALA A 414 -5.83 19.40 14.66
N ARG A 415 -5.35 19.12 13.45
CA ARG A 415 -4.57 20.04 12.61
C ARG A 415 -5.37 20.56 11.40
N LEU A 416 -6.56 20.03 11.17
CA LEU A 416 -7.48 20.45 10.12
C LEU A 416 -8.77 20.99 10.74
N SER A 417 -9.48 21.84 10.00
CA SER A 417 -10.78 22.39 10.38
C SER A 417 -11.83 22.02 9.34
N HIS A 418 -12.76 21.12 9.66
CA HIS A 418 -13.83 20.69 8.78
C HIS A 418 -15.19 20.73 9.48
N SER A 419 -16.22 21.15 8.75
CA SER A 419 -17.60 20.90 9.14
C SER A 419 -17.90 19.39 9.14
N HIS A 420 -19.04 18.99 9.69
CA HIS A 420 -19.49 17.59 9.63
C HIS A 420 -19.55 17.07 8.18
N GLU A 421 -20.11 17.87 7.27
CA GLU A 421 -20.25 17.53 5.86
C GLU A 421 -18.88 17.40 5.18
N SER A 422 -17.99 18.36 5.39
CA SER A 422 -16.63 18.32 4.85
C SER A 422 -15.85 17.11 5.38
N GLN A 423 -15.94 16.81 6.68
CA GLN A 423 -15.28 15.62 7.25
C GLN A 423 -15.87 14.33 6.69
N PHE A 424 -17.19 14.23 6.55
CA PHE A 424 -17.83 13.07 5.94
C PHE A 424 -17.27 12.79 4.54
N HIS A 425 -17.22 13.81 3.68
CA HIS A 425 -16.66 13.67 2.33
C HIS A 425 -15.16 13.40 2.35
N TYR A 426 -14.42 14.02 3.27
CA TYR A 426 -12.98 13.81 3.45
C TYR A 426 -12.65 12.35 3.82
N VAL A 427 -13.43 11.73 4.70
CA VAL A 427 -13.29 10.32 5.07
C VAL A 427 -13.70 9.42 3.91
N LEU A 428 -14.86 9.68 3.29
CA LEU A 428 -15.40 8.90 2.18
C LEU A 428 -14.39 8.80 1.03
N GLN A 429 -13.87 9.93 0.55
CA GLN A 429 -12.90 9.96 -0.54
C GLN A 429 -11.57 9.28 -0.16
N THR A 430 -11.14 9.40 1.11
CA THR A 430 -9.86 8.84 1.58
C THR A 430 -9.94 7.32 1.65
N LEU A 431 -11.00 6.78 2.25
CA LEU A 431 -11.24 5.33 2.27
C LEU A 431 -11.42 4.77 0.85
N THR A 432 -12.10 5.50 -0.04
CA THR A 432 -12.23 5.12 -1.46
C THR A 432 -10.88 5.10 -2.16
N LEU A 433 -10.01 6.08 -1.89
CA LEU A 433 -8.65 6.11 -2.44
C LEU A 433 -7.81 4.95 -1.91
N TRP A 434 -7.81 4.71 -0.60
CA TRP A 434 -7.09 3.58 0.01
C TRP A 434 -7.55 2.25 -0.59
N ARG A 435 -8.86 2.08 -0.77
CA ARG A 435 -9.46 0.93 -1.42
C ARG A 435 -8.92 0.71 -2.85
N GLU A 436 -8.88 1.76 -3.68
CA GLU A 436 -8.34 1.66 -5.04
C GLU A 436 -6.82 1.43 -5.08
N MET A 437 -6.06 2.05 -4.17
CA MET A 437 -4.61 1.83 -4.02
C MET A 437 -4.30 0.37 -3.67
N LEU A 438 -5.03 -0.18 -2.70
CA LEU A 438 -4.92 -1.58 -2.28
C LEU A 438 -5.37 -2.55 -3.37
N HIS A 439 -6.38 -2.18 -4.17
CA HIS A 439 -6.83 -2.98 -5.30
C HIS A 439 -5.74 -3.18 -6.37
N GLU A 440 -4.90 -2.16 -6.58
CA GLU A 440 -3.79 -2.13 -7.53
C GLU A 440 -2.42 -2.43 -6.86
N MET A 441 -2.40 -2.89 -5.60
CA MET A 441 -1.17 -2.96 -4.80
C MET A 441 -0.08 -3.84 -5.44
N PHE A 442 -0.43 -4.97 -6.04
CA PHE A 442 0.55 -5.83 -6.73
C PHE A 442 1.21 -5.14 -7.93
N LYS A 443 0.45 -4.30 -8.64
CA LYS A 443 0.99 -3.48 -9.72
C LYS A 443 1.92 -2.41 -9.16
N LEU A 444 1.53 -1.73 -8.08
CA LEU A 444 2.38 -0.74 -7.41
C LEU A 444 3.69 -1.35 -6.94
N TRP A 445 3.66 -2.55 -6.34
CA TRP A 445 4.86 -3.33 -6.00
C TRP A 445 5.77 -3.60 -7.19
N HIS A 446 5.20 -4.01 -8.32
CA HIS A 446 5.98 -4.25 -9.54
C HIS A 446 6.58 -2.96 -10.12
N ASP A 447 5.82 -1.86 -10.10
CA ASP A 447 6.29 -0.54 -10.52
C ASP A 447 7.42 -0.04 -9.60
N ALA A 448 7.32 -0.31 -8.29
CA ALA A 448 8.36 0.03 -7.32
C ALA A 448 9.64 -0.77 -7.51
N ASP A 449 9.55 -2.08 -7.70
CA ASP A 449 10.72 -2.92 -8.05
C ASP A 449 11.41 -2.37 -9.31
N SER A 450 10.61 -2.05 -10.34
CA SER A 450 11.10 -1.51 -11.61
C SER A 450 11.74 -0.12 -11.48
N ASP A 451 11.23 0.74 -10.59
CA ASP A 451 11.79 2.08 -10.36
C ASP A 451 13.07 2.02 -9.52
N LEU A 452 13.09 1.19 -8.47
CA LEU A 452 14.22 1.00 -7.57
C LEU A 452 15.43 0.39 -8.28
N LEU A 453 15.20 -0.64 -9.11
CA LEU A 453 16.24 -1.41 -9.77
C LEU A 453 16.54 -0.94 -11.20
N SER A 454 15.99 0.21 -11.62
CA SER A 454 16.26 0.77 -12.94
C SER A 454 17.73 1.24 -13.04
N PRO A 455 18.51 0.76 -14.03
CA PRO A 455 19.89 1.21 -14.21
C PRO A 455 19.97 2.69 -14.65
N LYS A 456 18.88 3.23 -15.20
CA LYS A 456 18.82 4.63 -15.67
C LYS A 456 18.41 5.63 -14.58
N ASN A 457 18.01 5.16 -13.41
CA ASN A 457 17.46 5.99 -12.34
C ASN A 457 18.17 5.64 -11.03
N MET A 458 19.28 6.33 -10.73
CA MET A 458 20.03 6.09 -9.51
C MET A 458 19.54 6.96 -8.35
N TYR A 459 19.65 6.43 -7.13
CA TYR A 459 19.31 7.16 -5.92
C TYR A 459 20.40 8.19 -5.56
N ARG A 460 20.02 9.14 -4.72
CA ARG A 460 20.95 10.07 -4.04
C ARG A 460 20.76 9.91 -2.54
N LEU A 461 21.86 9.64 -1.85
CA LEU A 461 21.86 9.61 -0.40
C LEU A 461 21.80 11.05 0.12
N LYS A 462 20.72 11.40 0.83
CA LYS A 462 20.47 12.76 1.32
C LYS A 462 19.91 12.72 2.73
N ASP A 463 20.31 13.67 3.55
CA ASP A 463 19.59 13.94 4.79
C ASP A 463 18.25 14.61 4.44
N THR A 464 17.18 14.02 4.95
CA THR A 464 15.80 14.45 4.70
C THR A 464 15.23 15.26 5.86
N GLY A 465 15.98 15.43 6.95
CA GLY A 465 15.46 15.92 8.23
C GLY A 465 14.87 14.80 9.10
N GLN A 466 14.59 13.63 8.52
CA GLN A 466 14.22 12.39 9.21
C GLN A 466 15.38 11.38 9.23
N GLY A 467 16.60 11.85 8.99
CA GLY A 467 17.78 11.03 8.82
C GLY A 467 18.20 10.85 7.36
N LEU A 468 19.25 10.06 7.19
CA LEU A 468 19.92 9.82 5.92
C LEU A 468 19.15 8.77 5.10
N ASN A 469 18.55 9.21 3.99
CA ASN A 469 17.68 8.39 3.17
C ASN A 469 18.19 8.28 1.72
N ARG A 470 17.95 7.11 1.11
CA ARG A 470 18.13 6.91 -0.34
C ARG A 470 16.96 7.53 -1.08
N VAL A 471 17.14 8.76 -1.54
CA VAL A 471 16.13 9.51 -2.29
C VAL A 471 16.23 9.18 -3.77
N GLN A 472 15.17 8.67 -4.38
CA GLN A 472 15.16 8.24 -5.78
C GLN A 472 13.83 8.62 -6.44
N THR A 473 13.88 9.11 -7.68
CA THR A 473 12.64 9.42 -8.41
C THR A 473 11.86 8.14 -8.72
N CYS A 474 10.53 8.20 -8.69
CA CYS A 474 9.69 7.00 -8.89
C CYS A 474 8.64 7.26 -9.99
N PRO A 475 9.05 7.37 -11.26
CA PRO A 475 8.16 7.80 -12.34
C PRO A 475 7.02 6.80 -12.62
N ARG A 476 7.24 5.49 -12.48
CA ARG A 476 6.19 4.48 -12.73
C ARG A 476 5.19 4.44 -11.60
N VAL A 477 5.68 4.38 -10.36
CA VAL A 477 4.83 4.40 -9.16
C VAL A 477 4.02 5.70 -9.12
N SER A 478 4.67 6.84 -9.35
CA SER A 478 4.00 8.15 -9.39
C SER A 478 2.90 8.18 -10.46
N LYS A 479 3.19 7.73 -11.69
CA LYS A 479 2.17 7.67 -12.76
C LYS A 479 0.99 6.77 -12.39
N SER A 480 1.26 5.58 -11.82
CA SER A 480 0.22 4.65 -11.38
C SER A 480 -0.63 5.24 -10.26
N ALA A 481 -0.01 5.85 -9.25
CA ALA A 481 -0.71 6.48 -8.13
C ALA A 481 -1.58 7.67 -8.58
N HIS A 482 -1.08 8.56 -9.44
CA HIS A 482 -1.88 9.66 -10.01
C HIS A 482 -3.04 9.16 -10.88
N SER A 483 -2.83 8.08 -11.65
CA SER A 483 -3.92 7.47 -12.42
C SER A 483 -5.00 6.87 -11.53
N ILE A 484 -4.64 6.32 -10.36
CA ILE A 484 -5.60 5.84 -9.37
C ILE A 484 -6.35 7.03 -8.76
N LEU A 485 -5.63 8.06 -8.29
CA LEU A 485 -6.20 9.26 -7.71
C LEU A 485 -7.22 9.93 -8.65
N HIS A 486 -6.87 10.14 -9.92
CA HIS A 486 -7.76 10.75 -10.90
C HIS A 486 -9.04 9.92 -11.12
N ARG A 487 -8.93 8.58 -11.16
CA ARG A 487 -10.12 7.71 -11.22
C ARG A 487 -10.98 7.86 -9.98
N THR A 488 -10.36 7.91 -8.80
CA THR A 488 -11.06 8.09 -7.53
C THR A 488 -11.78 9.43 -7.49
N GLN A 489 -11.09 10.54 -7.79
CA GLN A 489 -11.68 11.89 -7.84
C GLN A 489 -12.92 11.93 -8.74
N LYS A 490 -12.84 11.33 -9.93
CA LYS A 490 -13.98 11.23 -10.84
C LYS A 490 -15.15 10.41 -10.25
N ALA A 491 -14.86 9.38 -9.47
CA ALA A 491 -15.86 8.52 -8.86
C ALA A 491 -16.57 9.18 -7.65
N VAL A 492 -15.84 9.94 -6.83
CA VAL A 492 -16.41 10.63 -5.66
C VAL A 492 -17.07 11.97 -6.01
N GLY A 493 -16.69 12.59 -7.13
CA GLY A 493 -17.25 13.85 -7.63
C GLY A 493 -16.74 15.10 -6.92
N ARG A 494 -16.83 15.14 -5.58
CA ARG A 494 -16.29 16.22 -4.74
C ARG A 494 -14.95 15.79 -4.12
N TRP A 495 -13.99 16.73 -4.07
CA TRP A 495 -12.68 16.50 -3.46
C TRP A 495 -12.36 17.55 -2.38
N VAL A 496 -12.08 17.09 -1.16
CA VAL A 496 -11.72 17.94 -0.01
C VAL A 496 -10.23 17.77 0.31
N GLY A 497 -9.51 18.87 0.55
CA GLY A 497 -8.09 18.85 0.85
C GLY A 497 -7.14 18.54 -0.30
N SER A 498 -5.85 18.43 0.02
CA SER A 498 -4.81 18.33 -1.01
C SER A 498 -4.83 17.01 -1.78
N ALA A 499 -4.70 17.11 -3.10
CA ALA A 499 -4.56 15.98 -4.04
C ALA A 499 -3.09 15.58 -4.25
N MET A 500 -2.15 16.13 -3.45
CA MET A 500 -0.73 15.87 -3.64
C MET A 500 -0.32 14.47 -3.18
N ILE A 501 0.49 13.81 -4.02
CA ILE A 501 1.19 12.56 -3.71
C ILE A 501 2.71 12.82 -3.68
N HIS A 502 3.33 12.56 -2.54
CA HIS A 502 4.77 12.56 -2.32
C HIS A 502 5.37 11.20 -2.67
N VAL A 503 6.26 11.16 -3.67
CA VAL A 503 7.02 9.96 -4.02
C VAL A 503 8.37 10.36 -4.62
N GLY A 504 9.46 9.86 -4.05
CA GLY A 504 10.81 10.14 -4.51
C GLY A 504 11.34 11.52 -4.11
N ASP A 505 10.87 12.06 -2.99
CA ASP A 505 11.21 13.39 -2.48
C ASP A 505 11.67 13.35 -1.01
N ARG A 506 11.66 14.49 -0.31
CA ARG A 506 12.11 14.55 1.10
C ARG A 506 11.17 13.79 2.04
N ASN A 507 9.87 13.80 1.76
CA ASN A 507 8.84 13.28 2.66
C ASN A 507 8.58 11.79 2.41
N VAL A 508 8.72 11.35 1.16
CA VAL A 508 8.67 9.94 0.77
C VAL A 508 9.88 9.65 -0.12
N PRO A 509 11.03 9.24 0.47
CA PRO A 509 12.31 9.15 -0.24
C PRO A 509 12.33 8.27 -1.48
N ASN A 510 11.59 7.16 -1.47
CA ASN A 510 11.61 6.20 -2.56
C ASN A 510 10.31 5.37 -2.58
N ALA A 511 10.22 4.51 -3.59
CA ALA A 511 9.04 3.68 -3.82
C ALA A 511 8.77 2.65 -2.70
N LEU A 512 9.78 2.20 -1.94
CA LEU A 512 9.56 1.28 -0.82
C LEU A 512 8.80 1.97 0.31
N VAL A 513 9.24 3.17 0.68
CA VAL A 513 8.57 3.96 1.72
C VAL A 513 7.13 4.27 1.32
N PHE A 514 6.91 4.60 0.04
CA PHE A 514 5.57 4.83 -0.49
C PHE A 514 4.65 3.63 -0.31
N ILE A 515 5.07 2.44 -0.75
CA ILE A 515 4.26 1.22 -0.67
C ILE A 515 4.01 0.82 0.79
N ASP A 516 5.02 0.94 1.65
CA ASP A 516 4.91 0.53 3.04
C ASP A 516 3.81 1.30 3.78
N LYS A 517 3.66 2.60 3.49
CA LYS A 517 2.55 3.42 4.03
C LYS A 517 1.18 2.78 3.76
N TYR A 518 0.92 2.33 2.54
CA TYR A 518 -0.39 1.76 2.19
C TYR A 518 -0.57 0.32 2.68
N ASN A 519 0.51 -0.45 2.90
CA ASN A 519 0.39 -1.76 3.54
C ASN A 519 -0.17 -1.66 4.96
N GLN A 520 0.01 -0.53 5.64
CA GLN A 520 -0.48 -0.31 7.01
C GLN A 520 -1.99 -0.12 7.08
N VAL A 521 -2.67 0.24 5.98
CA VAL A 521 -4.13 0.48 5.95
C VAL A 521 -4.88 -0.74 6.52
N ALA A 522 -4.52 -1.95 6.07
CA ALA A 522 -5.17 -3.18 6.50
C ALA A 522 -4.94 -3.43 8.00
N SER A 523 -3.73 -3.16 8.50
CA SER A 523 -3.36 -3.30 9.91
C SER A 523 -4.14 -2.35 10.81
N ILE A 524 -4.51 -1.17 10.32
CA ILE A 524 -5.33 -0.18 11.03
C ILE A 524 -6.81 -0.56 10.99
N LEU A 525 -7.35 -0.86 9.80
CA LEU A 525 -8.79 -1.05 9.61
C LEU A 525 -9.30 -2.41 10.10
N ASN A 526 -8.52 -3.48 9.97
CA ASN A 526 -8.98 -4.83 10.36
C ASN A 526 -9.37 -4.93 11.84
N PRO A 527 -8.59 -4.42 12.81
CA PRO A 527 -9.01 -4.38 14.20
C PRO A 527 -10.31 -3.62 14.44
N VAL A 528 -10.49 -2.47 13.78
CA VAL A 528 -11.72 -1.67 13.90
C VAL A 528 -12.91 -2.46 13.38
N VAL A 529 -12.80 -3.03 12.17
CA VAL A 529 -13.84 -3.88 11.57
C VAL A 529 -14.18 -5.07 12.47
N ARG A 530 -13.18 -5.73 13.06
CA ARG A 530 -13.39 -6.87 13.97
C ARG A 530 -14.22 -6.48 15.19
N VAL A 531 -13.97 -5.31 15.79
CA VAL A 531 -14.78 -4.82 16.91
C VAL A 531 -16.22 -4.57 16.49
N LEU A 532 -16.43 -3.98 15.32
CA LEU A 532 -17.78 -3.74 14.80
C LEU A 532 -18.56 -5.04 14.56
N GLU A 533 -17.90 -6.05 13.97
CA GLU A 533 -18.49 -7.38 13.77
C GLU A 533 -18.75 -8.11 15.09
N PHE A 534 -17.87 -7.95 16.07
CA PHE A 534 -18.10 -8.47 17.42
C PHE A 534 -19.38 -7.85 18.00
N LEU A 535 -19.54 -6.52 17.90
CA LEU A 535 -20.73 -5.82 18.35
C LEU A 535 -22.00 -6.26 17.58
N ASP A 536 -21.92 -6.59 16.28
CA ASP A 536 -23.02 -7.19 15.51
C ASP A 536 -23.45 -8.58 16.03
N SER A 537 -22.52 -9.32 16.65
CA SER A 537 -22.73 -10.70 17.11
C SER A 537 -23.10 -10.82 18.59
N LEU A 538 -23.13 -9.70 19.33
CA LEU A 538 -23.27 -9.70 20.79
C LEU A 538 -24.58 -10.32 21.28
N ASP A 539 -25.68 -10.12 20.54
CA ASP A 539 -27.01 -10.67 20.88
C ASP A 539 -27.03 -12.22 20.93
N LYS A 540 -26.06 -12.86 20.27
CA LYS A 540 -26.01 -14.32 20.10
C LYS A 540 -25.02 -15.00 21.06
N SER A 541 -24.08 -14.25 21.63
CA SER A 541 -22.84 -14.83 22.16
C SER A 541 -22.77 -14.83 23.69
N SER A 542 -23.11 -13.71 24.34
CA SER A 542 -22.76 -13.52 25.77
C SER A 542 -23.70 -12.53 26.48
N ARG A 543 -24.66 -13.03 27.27
CA ARG A 543 -25.63 -12.19 28.02
C ARG A 543 -24.97 -11.17 28.97
N GLY A 544 -23.85 -11.54 29.61
CA GLY A 544 -23.13 -10.65 30.54
C GLY A 544 -22.45 -9.48 29.84
N VAL A 545 -21.83 -9.73 28.67
CA VAL A 545 -21.18 -8.68 27.88
C VAL A 545 -22.23 -7.75 27.26
N ALA A 546 -23.33 -8.31 26.76
CA ALA A 546 -24.45 -7.51 26.24
C ALA A 546 -25.01 -6.56 27.33
N ALA A 547 -25.18 -7.04 28.58
CA ALA A 547 -25.62 -6.20 29.68
C ALA A 547 -24.62 -5.07 30.03
N PHE A 548 -23.32 -5.36 29.99
CA PHE A 548 -22.27 -4.34 30.19
C PHE A 548 -22.32 -3.25 29.10
N VAL A 549 -22.47 -3.66 27.84
CA VAL A 549 -22.55 -2.73 26.70
C VAL A 549 -23.81 -1.87 26.77
N GLU A 550 -24.94 -2.47 27.13
CA GLU A 550 -26.19 -1.74 27.36
C GLU A 550 -26.03 -0.68 28.45
N GLN A 551 -25.45 -1.05 29.60
CA GLN A 551 -25.27 -0.15 30.73
C GLN A 551 -24.25 0.98 30.45
N THR A 552 -23.18 0.69 29.71
CA THR A 552 -22.07 1.63 29.52
C THR A 552 -22.27 2.54 28.31
N PHE A 553 -22.82 2.01 27.22
CA PHE A 553 -22.91 2.70 25.94
C PHE A 553 -24.35 2.91 25.43
N GLY A 554 -25.36 2.37 26.12
CA GLY A 554 -26.76 2.45 25.65
C GLY A 554 -27.06 1.50 24.49
N GLY A 555 -26.29 0.41 24.37
CA GLY A 555 -26.53 -0.67 23.42
C GLY A 555 -25.44 -0.82 22.36
N ALA A 556 -25.48 -1.96 21.64
CA ALA A 556 -24.45 -2.32 20.66
C ALA A 556 -24.40 -1.35 19.47
N GLU A 557 -25.55 -0.89 18.98
CA GLU A 557 -25.63 0.09 17.88
C GLU A 557 -25.02 1.44 18.27
N GLN A 558 -25.31 1.92 19.48
CA GLN A 558 -24.76 3.18 19.97
C GLN A 558 -23.24 3.06 20.19
N ALA A 559 -22.76 1.94 20.73
CA ALA A 559 -21.33 1.67 20.87
C ALA A 559 -20.61 1.69 19.51
N LYS A 560 -21.19 1.07 18.46
CA LYS A 560 -20.64 1.12 17.09
C LYS A 560 -20.56 2.56 16.58
N LYS A 561 -21.65 3.33 16.70
CA LYS A 561 -21.69 4.72 16.25
C LYS A 561 -20.64 5.58 16.97
N LEU A 562 -20.43 5.37 18.27
CA LEU A 562 -19.40 6.09 19.04
C LEU A 562 -17.97 5.76 18.59
N ILE A 563 -17.66 4.47 18.36
CA ILE A 563 -16.37 4.05 17.84
C ILE A 563 -16.13 4.63 16.44
N LEU A 564 -17.12 4.53 15.56
CA LEU A 564 -17.06 5.05 14.20
C LEU A 564 -16.92 6.57 14.17
N ALA A 565 -17.66 7.29 15.01
CA ALA A 565 -17.59 8.75 15.09
C ALA A 565 -16.21 9.23 15.54
N ASP A 566 -15.62 8.60 16.56
CA ASP A 566 -14.25 8.92 17.00
C ASP A 566 -13.21 8.57 15.94
N PHE A 567 -13.32 7.39 15.31
CA PHE A 567 -12.41 6.98 14.24
C PHE A 567 -12.47 7.94 13.05
N PHE A 568 -13.66 8.23 12.51
CA PHE A 568 -13.83 9.13 11.36
C PHE A 568 -13.46 10.59 11.67
N ARG A 569 -13.45 10.99 12.94
CA ARG A 569 -12.99 12.30 13.39
C ARG A 569 -11.47 12.31 13.57
N SER A 570 -10.96 11.57 14.54
CA SER A 570 -9.58 11.64 15.00
C SER A 570 -8.57 10.87 14.13
N ALA A 571 -8.98 9.85 13.37
CA ALA A 571 -8.07 9.17 12.44
C ALA A 571 -7.84 9.99 11.15
N PHE A 572 -8.60 11.06 10.93
CA PHE A 572 -8.59 11.89 9.72
C PHE A 572 -8.52 13.39 10.05
N ASP A 573 -7.91 13.75 11.18
CA ASP A 573 -7.83 15.14 11.66
C ASP A 573 -6.50 15.85 11.33
N GLY A 574 -5.61 15.17 10.60
CA GLY A 574 -4.28 15.66 10.23
C GLY A 574 -3.24 15.64 11.35
N SER A 575 -3.54 15.04 12.51
CA SER A 575 -2.60 14.86 13.63
C SER A 575 -1.44 13.91 13.30
N GLY A 576 -0.40 13.89 14.14
CA GLY A 576 0.74 12.97 14.03
C GLY A 576 1.91 13.44 13.15
N ALA A 577 1.81 14.60 12.50
CA ALA A 577 2.92 15.19 11.75
C ALA A 577 3.73 16.19 12.61
N ASP A 578 5.05 16.17 12.47
CA ASP A 578 5.98 17.01 13.25
C ASP A 578 5.88 18.51 12.88
N ASN A 579 5.52 18.83 11.64
CA ASN A 579 5.46 20.21 11.12
C ASN A 579 4.13 20.47 10.39
N PHE A 580 3.70 21.74 10.34
CA PHE A 580 2.51 22.19 9.58
C PHE A 580 2.56 21.80 8.09
N PHE A 581 3.76 21.72 7.49
CA PHE A 581 3.98 21.27 6.12
C PHE A 581 3.55 19.83 5.84
N ASP A 582 3.63 18.97 6.84
CA ASP A 582 3.35 17.54 6.73
C ASP A 582 2.01 17.18 7.40
N ALA A 583 1.29 18.18 7.94
CA ALA A 583 -0.03 18.03 8.54
C ALA A 583 -1.01 17.45 7.51
N GLY A 584 -1.68 16.36 7.87
CA GLY A 584 -2.20 15.31 6.98
C GLY A 584 -3.28 15.64 5.93
N SER A 585 -3.22 16.78 5.24
CA SER A 585 -4.06 17.14 4.09
C SER A 585 -3.58 16.51 2.79
N CYS A 586 -2.26 16.34 2.59
CA CYS A 586 -1.73 15.61 1.43
C CYS A 586 -2.10 14.13 1.51
N ILE A 587 -2.15 13.45 0.35
CA ILE A 587 -2.62 12.06 0.24
C ILE A 587 -1.86 11.13 1.19
N ASP A 588 -0.52 11.25 1.20
CA ASP A 588 0.34 10.41 2.04
C ASP A 588 0.31 10.82 3.52
N GLY A 589 -0.12 12.05 3.81
CA GLY A 589 -0.29 12.57 5.16
C GLY A 589 -1.59 12.11 5.83
N ARG A 590 -2.59 11.69 5.05
CA ARG A 590 -3.87 11.18 5.59
C ARG A 590 -3.70 9.89 6.42
N LEU A 591 -2.68 9.10 6.10
CA LEU A 591 -2.33 7.89 6.86
C LEU A 591 -1.66 8.20 8.19
N THR A 592 -0.96 9.34 8.29
CA THR A 592 -0.26 9.77 9.50
C THR A 592 -1.22 9.97 10.67
N SER A 593 -2.38 10.61 10.42
CA SER A 593 -3.40 10.80 11.47
C SER A 593 -4.03 9.48 11.91
N ALA A 594 -4.22 8.54 10.99
CA ALA A 594 -4.75 7.22 11.32
C ALA A 594 -3.77 6.42 12.18
N TRP A 595 -2.47 6.54 11.91
CA TRP A 595 -1.43 5.97 12.76
C TRP A 595 -1.39 6.61 14.15
N ASN A 596 -1.52 7.94 14.23
CA ASN A 596 -1.59 8.65 15.50
C ASN A 596 -2.86 8.28 16.31
N TRP A 597 -3.97 8.01 15.64
CA TRP A 597 -5.16 7.48 16.32
C TRP A 597 -4.88 6.09 16.93
N CYS A 598 -4.16 5.22 16.23
CA CYS A 598 -3.80 3.90 16.75
C CYS A 598 -2.96 3.98 18.04
N SER A 599 -2.07 4.97 18.17
CA SER A 599 -1.26 5.16 19.39
C SER A 599 -2.03 5.75 20.56
N THR A 600 -3.25 6.25 20.33
CA THR A 600 -4.09 6.87 21.37
C THR A 600 -5.33 6.06 21.71
N VAL A 601 -5.60 4.96 21.00
CA VAL A 601 -6.82 4.15 21.18
C VAL A 601 -6.99 3.62 22.61
N GLU A 602 -5.89 3.32 23.30
CA GLU A 602 -5.90 2.80 24.68
C GLU A 602 -6.53 3.79 25.68
N LYS A 603 -6.51 5.09 25.34
CA LYS A 603 -7.04 6.18 26.17
C LYS A 603 -8.52 6.43 25.90
N LYS A 604 -9.11 5.77 24.89
CA LYS A 604 -10.49 6.00 24.46
C LYS A 604 -11.46 5.18 25.32
N PRO A 605 -12.67 5.71 25.63
CA PRO A 605 -13.62 5.05 26.53
C PRO A 605 -14.13 3.69 26.01
N PHE A 606 -14.08 3.47 24.70
CA PHE A 606 -14.49 2.23 24.05
C PHE A 606 -13.34 1.21 23.89
N PHE A 607 -12.15 1.46 24.46
CA PHE A 607 -11.01 0.54 24.35
C PHE A 607 -11.30 -0.86 24.92
N SER A 608 -12.16 -0.93 25.95
CA SER A 608 -12.64 -2.21 26.50
C SER A 608 -13.32 -3.09 25.43
N MET A 609 -13.98 -2.50 24.42
CA MET A 609 -14.59 -3.23 23.31
C MET A 609 -13.54 -3.85 22.39
N PHE A 610 -12.41 -3.15 22.18
CA PHE A 610 -11.27 -3.71 21.44
C PHE A 610 -10.76 -4.97 22.14
N LEU A 611 -10.50 -4.89 23.46
CA LEU A 611 -10.02 -6.05 24.23
C LEU A 611 -11.00 -7.23 24.18
N LEU A 612 -12.29 -6.98 24.35
CA LEU A 612 -13.32 -8.03 24.30
C LEU A 612 -13.46 -8.69 22.92
N SER A 613 -13.13 -7.98 21.84
CA SER A 613 -13.09 -8.53 20.47
C SER A 613 -11.83 -9.37 20.16
N GLY A 614 -10.93 -9.53 21.13
CA GLY A 614 -9.65 -10.24 20.96
C GLY A 614 -8.57 -9.37 20.30
N PHE A 615 -8.59 -8.06 20.54
CA PHE A 615 -7.53 -7.15 20.08
C PHE A 615 -6.24 -7.37 20.87
N VAL A 616 -5.13 -7.58 20.14
CA VAL A 616 -3.78 -7.76 20.72
C VAL A 616 -2.86 -6.58 20.36
N GLY A 617 -3.21 -5.80 19.35
CA GLY A 617 -2.41 -4.68 18.84
C GLY A 617 -2.60 -4.49 17.33
N PHE A 618 -2.23 -3.31 16.82
CA PHE A 618 -2.30 -2.99 15.39
C PHE A 618 -1.15 -3.60 14.57
N ASN A 619 -0.05 -4.01 15.21
CA ASN A 619 1.12 -4.58 14.54
C ASN A 619 1.06 -6.10 14.35
N GLY A 620 -0.08 -6.74 14.64
CA GLY A 620 -0.23 -8.19 14.71
C GLY A 620 0.27 -8.77 16.04
N GLY A 621 -0.24 -9.94 16.42
CA GLY A 621 0.15 -10.65 17.65
C GLY A 621 1.63 -11.11 17.68
N PRO A 622 2.00 -12.01 18.62
CA PRO A 622 3.36 -12.16 19.19
C PRO A 622 4.52 -12.48 18.23
N GLU A 623 4.30 -12.67 16.94
CA GLU A 623 5.37 -12.75 15.92
C GLU A 623 6.04 -11.39 15.62
N GLY A 624 5.56 -10.30 16.23
CA GLY A 624 6.12 -8.95 16.12
C GLY A 624 7.26 -8.62 17.09
N PHE A 625 7.59 -9.52 18.01
CA PHE A 625 8.79 -9.46 18.85
C PHE A 625 9.61 -10.73 18.63
N ASN A 626 10.61 -10.64 17.76
CA ASN A 626 11.85 -11.42 17.81
C ASN A 626 12.88 -10.81 16.85
#